data_AF-A0A958Q9V8-F1
#
_entry.id   AF-A0A958Q9V8-F1
#
_cell.length_a   1.000
_cell.length_b   1.000
_cell.length_c   1.000
_cell.angle_alpha   90.00
_cell.angle_beta   90.00
_cell.angle_gamma   90.00
#
_symmetry.space_group_name_H-M   'P 1'
#
loop_
_entity.id
_entity.type
_entity.pdbx_description
1 polymer ?
#
loop_
_entity_poly.entity_id
_entity_poly.type
_entity_poly.pdbx_seq_one_letter_code
_entity_poly.pdbx_strand_id
1 'polypeptide(L)'
;MNRSLFVAIGVAICFCGSLHAQSLKDRQRFQQWEQELQKEVASTNEKCGTNITASLDTASWSVIPAERQTYNMASHCDEGCLYAVEMLCKDDLGKEAVKSQIAKITCKAHADATPKVTVDKETKEMVCMFDASKLNFGDSIKEALENML
;
A
#
# COMPACT_ATOMS: atom_id res chain seq x y z
N MET A 1 25.78 -24.82 56.75
CA MET A 1 25.19 -25.50 55.59
C MET A 1 24.64 -24.47 54.62
N ASN A 2 25.29 -24.43 53.47
CA ASN A 2 25.14 -23.72 52.19
C ASN A 2 23.99 -22.70 51.98
N ARG A 3 24.40 -21.44 51.76
CA ARG A 3 23.70 -20.46 50.92
C ARG A 3 24.19 -20.65 49.49
N SER A 4 23.33 -21.11 48.59
CA SER A 4 23.64 -21.17 47.16
C SER A 4 22.88 -20.08 46.41
N LEU A 5 23.64 -19.06 46.02
CA LEU A 5 23.26 -17.95 45.15
C LEU A 5 23.23 -18.49 43.71
N PHE A 6 22.05 -18.63 43.10
CA PHE A 6 21.95 -18.96 41.66
C PHE A 6 21.94 -17.66 40.86
N VAL A 7 23.09 -17.30 40.30
CA VAL A 7 23.24 -16.23 39.30
C VAL A 7 22.79 -16.80 37.95
N ALA A 8 21.62 -16.39 37.48
CA ALA A 8 21.15 -16.71 36.14
C ALA A 8 21.90 -15.82 35.12
N ILE A 9 22.81 -16.43 34.36
CA ILE A 9 23.50 -15.80 33.22
C ILE A 9 22.49 -15.69 32.08
N GLY A 10 21.96 -14.49 31.85
CA GLY A 10 21.10 -14.20 30.71
C GLY A 10 21.91 -14.18 29.42
N VAL A 11 21.71 -15.18 28.56
CA VAL A 11 22.23 -15.18 27.18
C VAL A 11 21.39 -14.20 26.36
N ALA A 12 21.95 -13.03 26.09
CA ALA A 12 21.38 -12.08 25.13
C ALA A 12 21.58 -12.60 23.71
N ILE A 13 20.57 -13.29 23.18
CA ILE A 13 20.49 -13.66 21.76
C ILE A 13 20.31 -12.35 20.98
N CYS A 14 21.39 -11.84 20.39
CA CYS A 14 21.32 -10.78 19.39
C CYS A 14 20.58 -11.33 18.18
N PHE A 15 19.29 -11.03 18.07
CA PHE A 15 18.55 -11.12 16.82
C PHE A 15 19.19 -10.14 15.84
N CYS A 16 20.14 -10.62 15.03
CA CYS A 16 20.54 -9.95 13.80
C CYS A 16 19.35 -10.08 12.84
N GLY A 17 18.37 -9.19 12.96
CA GLY A 17 17.37 -9.01 11.92
C GLY A 17 18.11 -8.71 10.63
N SER A 18 17.92 -9.55 9.62
CA SER A 18 18.43 -9.34 8.27
C SER A 18 17.74 -8.11 7.68
N LEU A 19 18.32 -6.94 7.94
CA LEU A 19 18.09 -5.74 7.14
C LEU A 19 18.48 -6.09 5.70
N HIS A 20 17.48 -6.40 4.87
CA HIS A 20 17.66 -6.44 3.43
C HIS A 20 18.10 -5.03 3.00
N ALA A 21 19.41 -4.87 2.80
CA ALA A 21 19.96 -3.62 2.31
C ALA A 21 19.45 -3.41 0.87
N GLN A 22 18.44 -2.55 0.69
CA GLN A 22 18.00 -2.12 -0.63
C GLN A 22 19.18 -1.50 -1.40
N SER A 23 19.37 -1.93 -2.64
CA SER A 23 20.44 -1.38 -3.48
C SER A 23 20.15 0.08 -3.84
N LEU A 24 21.19 0.86 -4.20
CA LEU A 24 21.01 2.22 -4.71
C LEU A 24 20.06 2.25 -5.93
N LYS A 25 20.12 1.21 -6.77
CA LYS A 25 19.26 1.05 -7.94
C LYS A 25 17.79 0.89 -7.54
N ASP A 26 17.51 0.13 -6.47
CA ASP A 26 16.14 -0.05 -5.99
C ASP A 26 15.59 1.23 -5.38
N ARG A 27 16.41 1.98 -4.63
CA ARG A 27 16.02 3.30 -4.11
C ARG A 27 15.66 4.29 -5.22
N GLN A 28 16.49 4.37 -6.26
CA GLN A 28 16.21 5.24 -7.41
C GLN A 28 14.92 4.83 -8.13
N ARG A 29 14.69 3.52 -8.29
CA ARG A 29 13.47 2.99 -8.88
C ARG A 29 12.23 3.38 -8.06
N PHE A 30 12.26 3.18 -6.74
CA PHE A 30 11.14 3.56 -5.89
C PHE A 30 10.88 5.06 -5.89
N GLN A 31 11.92 5.90 -5.96
CA GLN A 31 11.74 7.35 -6.11
C GLN A 31 11.06 7.72 -7.43
N GLN A 32 11.41 7.05 -8.54
CA GLN A 32 10.75 7.26 -9.82
C GLN A 32 9.27 6.86 -9.78
N TRP A 33 8.97 5.69 -9.22
CA TRP A 33 7.60 5.22 -9.06
C TRP A 33 6.77 6.12 -8.15
N GLU A 34 7.36 6.63 -7.07
CA GLU A 34 6.69 7.59 -6.19
C GLU A 34 6.35 8.88 -6.96
N GLN A 35 7.28 9.40 -7.80
CA GLN A 35 7.01 10.57 -8.64
C GLN A 35 5.92 10.33 -9.68
N GLU A 36 5.87 9.13 -10.28
CA GLU A 36 4.79 8.72 -11.18
C GLU A 36 3.45 8.71 -10.43
N LEU A 37 3.40 8.07 -9.26
CA LEU A 37 2.21 8.02 -8.42
C LEU A 37 1.72 9.43 -8.04
N GLN A 38 2.60 10.35 -7.68
CA GLN A 38 2.19 11.72 -7.34
C GLN A 38 1.52 12.45 -8.52
N LYS A 39 1.89 12.13 -9.77
CA LYS A 39 1.21 12.69 -10.96
C LYS A 39 -0.19 12.12 -11.10
N GLU A 40 -0.36 10.81 -10.94
CA GLU A 40 -1.67 10.16 -11.05
C GLU A 40 -2.63 10.60 -9.93
N VAL A 41 -2.11 10.76 -8.71
CA VAL A 41 -2.89 11.31 -7.59
C VAL A 41 -3.32 12.75 -7.85
N ALA A 42 -2.45 13.58 -8.44
CA ALA A 42 -2.81 14.95 -8.79
C ALA A 42 -3.95 14.99 -9.83
N SER A 43 -3.87 14.14 -10.86
CA SER A 43 -4.93 13.96 -11.87
C SER A 43 -6.25 13.49 -11.23
N THR A 44 -6.17 12.49 -10.34
CA THR A 44 -7.33 11.99 -9.59
C THR A 44 -7.95 13.10 -8.73
N ASN A 45 -7.12 13.87 -8.02
CA ASN A 45 -7.55 14.97 -7.17
C ASN A 45 -8.26 16.08 -7.97
N GLU A 46 -7.77 16.40 -9.16
CA GLU A 46 -8.41 17.36 -10.05
C GLU A 46 -9.81 16.88 -10.48
N LYS A 47 -9.94 15.62 -10.91
CA LYS A 47 -11.21 15.02 -11.33
C LYS A 47 -12.22 14.91 -10.18
N CYS A 48 -11.77 14.54 -8.99
CA CYS A 48 -12.60 14.31 -7.82
C CYS A 48 -12.85 15.58 -6.97
N GLY A 49 -12.07 16.64 -7.19
CA GLY A 49 -12.05 17.82 -6.32
C GLY A 49 -11.61 17.51 -4.89
N THR A 50 -10.60 16.66 -4.74
CA THR A 50 -10.07 16.14 -3.47
C THR A 50 -8.63 16.62 -3.23
N ASN A 51 -8.05 16.27 -2.09
CA ASN A 51 -6.63 16.49 -1.78
C ASN A 51 -6.00 15.23 -1.16
N ILE A 52 -6.28 14.09 -1.78
CA ILE A 52 -5.77 12.78 -1.38
C ILE A 52 -4.25 12.78 -1.53
N THR A 53 -3.57 12.14 -0.59
CA THR A 53 -2.15 11.77 -0.73
C THR A 53 -2.04 10.28 -1.04
N ALA A 54 -1.05 9.85 -1.83
CA ALA A 54 -0.75 8.43 -1.97
C ALA A 54 0.72 8.12 -1.74
N SER A 55 1.00 6.87 -1.38
CA SER A 55 2.37 6.37 -1.13
C SER A 55 2.53 4.90 -1.46
N LEU A 56 3.76 4.51 -1.81
CA LEU A 56 4.14 3.12 -2.04
C LEU A 56 4.78 2.49 -0.79
N ASP A 57 4.24 1.36 -0.35
CA ASP A 57 4.86 0.54 0.71
C ASP A 57 6.01 -0.30 0.12
N THR A 58 7.17 0.32 -0.04
CA THR A 58 8.36 -0.33 -0.61
C THR A 58 8.85 -1.51 0.24
N ALA A 59 8.52 -1.55 1.54
CA ALA A 59 8.87 -2.67 2.41
C ALA A 59 8.08 -3.92 2.00
N SER A 60 6.78 -3.76 1.73
CA SER A 60 5.93 -4.85 1.22
C SER A 60 6.40 -5.38 -0.15
N TRP A 61 6.94 -4.52 -1.02
CA TRP A 61 7.49 -4.94 -2.31
C TRP A 61 8.83 -5.67 -2.18
N SER A 62 9.65 -5.26 -1.22
CA SER A 62 11.00 -5.81 -1.03
C SER A 62 10.99 -7.29 -0.61
N VAL A 63 9.87 -7.79 -0.07
CA VAL A 63 9.70 -9.22 0.29
C VAL A 63 9.15 -10.07 -0.85
N ILE A 64 8.73 -9.46 -1.96
CA ILE A 64 8.27 -10.18 -3.15
C ILE A 64 9.49 -10.69 -3.93
N PRO A 65 9.56 -11.98 -4.29
CA PRO A 65 10.62 -12.50 -5.13
C PRO A 65 10.74 -11.74 -6.46
N ALA A 66 11.97 -11.42 -6.89
CA ALA A 66 12.21 -10.56 -8.04
C ALA A 66 11.57 -11.08 -9.34
N GLU A 67 11.47 -12.40 -9.50
CA GLU A 67 10.81 -13.05 -10.63
C GLU A 67 9.28 -12.82 -10.68
N ARG A 68 8.68 -12.43 -9.55
CA ARG A 68 7.26 -12.06 -9.43
C ARG A 68 7.03 -10.55 -9.50
N GLN A 69 8.09 -9.74 -9.56
CA GLN A 69 8.03 -8.28 -9.69
C GLN A 69 7.89 -7.86 -11.16
N THR A 70 6.82 -8.32 -11.82
CA THR A 70 6.68 -8.15 -13.29
C THR A 70 6.17 -6.77 -13.69
N TYR A 71 5.54 -6.05 -12.77
CA TYR A 71 4.89 -4.77 -13.03
C TYR A 71 5.43 -3.65 -12.13
N ASN A 72 5.13 -2.41 -12.51
CA ASN A 72 5.46 -1.22 -11.73
C ASN A 72 4.45 -1.04 -10.59
N MET A 73 4.92 -0.78 -9.35
CA MET A 73 4.05 -0.48 -8.21
C MET A 73 3.14 0.72 -8.42
N ALA A 74 3.64 1.78 -9.08
CA ALA A 74 2.85 2.97 -9.37
C ALA A 74 1.67 2.64 -10.29
N SER A 75 1.93 1.87 -11.36
CA SER A 75 0.88 1.41 -12.28
C SER A 75 -0.18 0.54 -11.57
N HIS A 76 0.23 -0.36 -10.66
CA HIS A 76 -0.72 -1.10 -9.84
C HIS A 76 -1.58 -0.21 -8.96
N CYS A 77 -0.97 0.82 -8.37
CA CYS A 77 -1.67 1.75 -7.50
C CYS A 77 -2.71 2.57 -8.28
N ASP A 78 -2.32 2.99 -9.50
CA ASP A 78 -3.17 3.73 -10.42
C ASP A 78 -4.36 2.88 -10.91
N GLU A 79 -4.09 1.75 -11.56
CA GLU A 79 -5.11 0.86 -12.13
C GLU A 79 -6.04 0.25 -11.08
N GLY A 80 -5.53 0.06 -9.86
CA GLY A 80 -6.31 -0.46 -8.74
C GLY A 80 -7.12 0.65 -8.08
N CYS A 81 -6.43 1.55 -7.37
CA CYS A 81 -7.08 2.40 -6.37
C CYS A 81 -7.40 3.80 -6.85
N LEU A 82 -6.52 4.43 -7.63
CA LEU A 82 -6.84 5.73 -8.18
C LEU A 82 -8.01 5.60 -9.17
N TYR A 83 -7.99 4.58 -10.01
CA TYR A 83 -9.12 4.25 -10.86
C TYR A 83 -10.42 4.00 -10.07
N ALA A 84 -10.37 3.23 -8.97
CA ALA A 84 -11.54 3.00 -8.12
C ALA A 84 -12.10 4.31 -7.54
N VAL A 85 -11.22 5.20 -7.07
CA VAL A 85 -11.60 6.52 -6.58
C VAL A 85 -12.22 7.36 -7.70
N GLU A 86 -11.60 7.42 -8.88
CA GLU A 86 -12.15 8.13 -10.03
C GLU A 86 -13.54 7.60 -10.44
N MET A 87 -13.75 6.29 -10.35
CA MET A 87 -15.03 5.65 -10.66
C MET A 87 -16.14 6.07 -9.69
N LEU A 88 -15.82 6.26 -8.40
CA LEU A 88 -16.77 6.81 -7.42
C LEU A 88 -17.07 8.28 -7.70
N CYS A 89 -16.10 9.06 -8.16
CA CYS A 89 -16.27 10.48 -8.40
C CYS A 89 -17.13 10.84 -9.63
N LYS A 90 -17.81 9.87 -10.26
CA LYS A 90 -18.64 10.10 -11.45
C LYS A 90 -19.94 10.84 -11.15
N ASP A 91 -20.43 10.79 -9.92
CA ASP A 91 -21.61 11.52 -9.45
C ASP A 91 -21.33 12.28 -8.13
N ASP A 92 -22.25 13.15 -7.73
CA ASP A 92 -22.06 14.04 -6.58
C ASP A 92 -22.01 13.28 -5.26
N LEU A 93 -22.78 12.18 -5.12
CA LEU A 93 -22.79 11.36 -3.91
C LEU A 93 -21.44 10.66 -3.72
N GLY A 94 -20.91 10.05 -4.79
CA GLY A 94 -19.62 9.39 -4.75
C GLY A 94 -18.46 10.37 -4.57
N LYS A 95 -18.52 11.58 -5.15
CA LYS A 95 -17.57 12.66 -4.85
C LYS A 95 -17.58 13.04 -3.36
N GLU A 96 -18.75 13.17 -2.75
CA GLU A 96 -18.87 13.48 -1.32
C GLU A 96 -18.34 12.34 -0.44
N ALA A 97 -18.65 11.09 -0.79
CA ALA A 97 -18.14 9.91 -0.10
C ALA A 97 -16.61 9.85 -0.15
N VAL A 98 -15.99 10.04 -1.32
CA VAL A 98 -14.53 10.09 -1.45
C VAL A 98 -13.93 11.22 -0.61
N LYS A 99 -14.44 12.45 -0.72
CA LYS A 99 -13.94 13.61 0.04
C LYS A 99 -14.03 13.42 1.56
N SER A 100 -15.08 12.74 2.03
CA SER A 100 -15.32 12.56 3.45
C SER A 100 -14.57 11.36 4.04
N GLN A 101 -14.35 10.30 3.25
CA GLN A 101 -13.83 9.02 3.77
C GLN A 101 -12.39 8.71 3.36
N ILE A 102 -11.83 9.38 2.35
CA ILE A 102 -10.46 9.08 1.86
C ILE A 102 -9.61 10.35 1.95
N ALA A 103 -8.57 10.29 2.78
CA ALA A 103 -7.53 11.31 2.86
C ALA A 103 -6.18 10.79 2.36
N LYS A 104 -5.96 9.48 2.47
CA LYS A 104 -4.70 8.83 2.14
C LYS A 104 -4.93 7.51 1.41
N ILE A 105 -4.06 7.21 0.46
CA ILE A 105 -3.96 5.92 -0.22
C ILE A 105 -2.58 5.31 0.05
N THR A 106 -2.54 4.05 0.44
CA THR A 106 -1.27 3.31 0.57
C THR A 106 -1.33 2.05 -0.26
N CYS A 107 -0.41 1.95 -1.22
CA CYS A 107 -0.35 0.83 -2.15
C CYS A 107 0.75 -0.14 -1.71
N LYS A 108 0.34 -1.40 -1.49
CA LYS A 108 1.15 -2.46 -0.89
C LYS A 108 1.15 -3.69 -1.78
N ALA A 109 2.32 -4.29 -1.93
CA ALA A 109 2.42 -5.61 -2.52
C ALA A 109 2.03 -6.68 -1.48
N HIS A 110 1.37 -7.73 -1.94
CA HIS A 110 1.10 -8.90 -1.13
C HIS A 110 1.51 -10.16 -1.90
N ALA A 111 1.95 -11.19 -1.17
CA ALA A 111 2.43 -12.42 -1.79
C ALA A 111 1.28 -13.30 -2.33
N ASP A 112 0.05 -13.09 -1.83
CA ASP A 112 -1.16 -13.81 -2.24
C ASP A 112 -1.89 -13.12 -3.38
N ALA A 113 -2.53 -13.94 -4.22
CA ALA A 113 -3.02 -13.60 -5.54
C ALA A 113 -4.32 -12.77 -5.60
N THR A 114 -4.91 -12.41 -4.46
CA THR A 114 -6.20 -11.72 -4.42
C THR A 114 -5.96 -10.27 -4.00
N PRO A 115 -6.17 -9.30 -4.90
CA PRO A 115 -6.13 -7.91 -4.51
C PRO A 115 -7.13 -7.64 -3.40
N LYS A 116 -6.81 -6.72 -2.50
CA LYS A 116 -7.69 -6.35 -1.40
C LYS A 116 -7.63 -4.85 -1.23
N VAL A 117 -8.79 -4.23 -1.19
CA VAL A 117 -8.91 -2.81 -0.85
C VAL A 117 -9.61 -2.73 0.49
N THR A 118 -9.02 -2.02 1.43
CA THR A 118 -9.62 -1.76 2.75
C THR A 118 -9.63 -0.28 3.01
N VAL A 119 -10.72 0.22 3.61
CA VAL A 119 -10.82 1.62 4.04
C VAL A 119 -10.93 1.66 5.55
N ASP A 120 -9.95 2.26 6.20
CA ASP A 120 -10.01 2.61 7.61
C ASP A 120 -10.77 3.93 7.76
N LYS A 121 -11.94 3.89 8.40
CA LYS A 121 -12.82 5.05 8.57
C LYS A 121 -12.29 6.07 9.58
N GLU A 122 -11.45 5.65 10.52
CA GLU A 122 -10.87 6.53 11.53
C GLU A 122 -9.70 7.32 10.94
N THR A 123 -8.79 6.63 10.26
CA THR A 123 -7.60 7.26 9.65
C THR A 123 -7.85 7.78 8.25
N LYS A 124 -8.99 7.45 7.64
CA LYS A 124 -9.35 7.76 6.25
C LYS A 124 -8.30 7.26 5.26
N GLU A 125 -7.68 6.13 5.59
CA GLU A 125 -6.67 5.48 4.77
C GLU A 125 -7.30 4.34 3.98
N MET A 126 -7.21 4.44 2.65
CA MET A 126 -7.48 3.35 1.74
C MET A 126 -6.18 2.58 1.50
N VAL A 127 -6.14 1.31 1.87
CA VAL A 127 -5.00 0.42 1.63
C VAL A 127 -5.31 -0.52 0.47
N CYS A 128 -4.39 -0.54 -0.48
CA CYS A 128 -4.53 -1.23 -1.76
C CYS A 128 -3.49 -2.33 -1.84
N MET A 129 -3.90 -3.55 -1.57
CA MET A 129 -3.06 -4.73 -1.63
C MET A 129 -3.15 -5.34 -3.03
N PHE A 130 -2.03 -5.52 -3.70
CA PHE A 130 -1.95 -6.09 -5.04
C PHE A 130 -0.99 -7.28 -5.13
N ASP A 131 -1.27 -8.19 -6.06
CA ASP A 131 -0.32 -9.21 -6.49
C ASP A 131 0.64 -8.57 -7.50
N ALA A 132 1.93 -8.51 -7.16
CA ALA A 132 2.97 -7.93 -8.02
C ALA A 132 3.11 -8.60 -9.40
N SER A 133 2.51 -9.79 -9.55
CA SER A 133 2.50 -10.59 -10.78
C SER A 133 1.20 -10.49 -11.59
N LYS A 134 0.16 -9.79 -11.10
CA LYS A 134 -1.17 -9.75 -11.74
C LYS A 134 -1.84 -8.38 -11.67
N LEU A 135 -2.39 -7.92 -12.79
CA LEU A 135 -3.23 -6.73 -12.89
C LEU A 135 -4.72 -7.11 -12.87
N ASN A 136 -5.23 -7.66 -11.75
CA ASN A 136 -6.64 -8.08 -11.71
C ASN A 136 -7.39 -7.56 -10.48
N PHE A 137 -7.89 -6.32 -10.55
CA PHE A 137 -8.48 -5.60 -9.43
C PHE A 137 -10.02 -5.59 -9.39
N GLY A 138 -10.69 -6.12 -10.42
CA GLY A 138 -12.11 -5.86 -10.68
C GLY A 138 -13.06 -6.19 -9.53
N ASP A 139 -12.93 -7.40 -8.96
CA ASP A 139 -13.84 -7.86 -7.90
C ASP A 139 -13.61 -7.11 -6.57
N SER A 140 -12.35 -6.86 -6.21
CA SER A 140 -11.97 -6.21 -4.95
C SER A 140 -12.25 -4.71 -4.92
N ILE A 141 -12.16 -4.05 -6.08
CA ILE A 141 -12.57 -2.65 -6.22
C ILE A 141 -14.07 -2.56 -5.91
N LYS A 142 -14.89 -3.38 -6.57
CA LYS A 142 -16.34 -3.35 -6.39
C LYS A 142 -16.76 -3.54 -4.94
N GLU A 143 -16.19 -4.53 -4.25
CA GLU A 143 -16.48 -4.77 -2.83
C GLU A 143 -16.10 -3.57 -1.95
N ALA A 144 -14.97 -2.91 -2.22
CA ALA A 144 -14.58 -1.72 -1.47
C ALA A 144 -15.50 -0.52 -1.75
N LEU A 145 -15.96 -0.36 -2.99
CA LEU A 145 -16.93 0.69 -3.35
C LEU A 145 -18.25 0.49 -2.59
N GLU A 146 -18.74 -0.75 -2.52
CA GLU A 146 -19.99 -1.09 -1.83
C GLU A 146 -19.92 -0.86 -0.30
N ASN A 147 -18.75 -0.99 0.31
CA ASN A 147 -18.56 -0.78 1.76
C ASN A 147 -18.33 0.70 2.17
N MET A 148 -18.10 1.57 1.18
CA MET A 148 -17.94 3.01 1.38
C MET A 148 -19.26 3.79 1.34
N LEU A 149 -20.24 3.31 0.56
CA LEU A 149 -21.58 3.91 0.44
C LEU A 149 -22.51 3.40 1.55
#